data_AF-A0A537RVU8-F1
#
_entry.id   AF-A0A537RVU8-F1
#
_cell.length_a   1.000
_cell.length_b   1.000
_cell.length_c   1.000
_cell.angle_alpha   90.00
_cell.angle_beta   90.00
_cell.angle_gamma   90.00
#
_symmetry.space_group_name_H-M   'P 1'
#
loop_
_entity.id
_entity.type
_entity.pdbx_description
1 polymer ?
#
loop_
_entity_poly.entity_id
_entity_poly.type
_entity_poly.pdbx_seq_one_letter_code
_entity_poly.pdbx_strand_id
1 'polypeptide(L)'
;GVIAGLPLVAATFAKLAPEIDIAANMRDGASVAAKTELMTVSGPARAMLAGERTALNLLGRLSGVATATHEFVRRVTGTRARICCTRKTTPGLRALEKYAVRCGGGFNHRFGRDDAMLIKDNHIAVAGSIRGVLERAKGAAGHLVKIEIEVDTLERLREVLDVGLADAVLLDNMDAATMRKAVEMVGGRFPLEASGGITLGTIAEIAKTGVDYISSGWITHSAPQLDVALDIEM
;
A
#
# COMPACT_ATOMS: atom_id res chain seq x y z
N GLY A 1 -9.03 11.43 -11.07
CA GLY A 1 -8.24 10.52 -10.21
C GLY A 1 -8.82 10.51 -8.82
N VAL A 2 -8.05 10.08 -7.82
CA VAL A 2 -8.39 10.16 -6.39
C VAL A 2 -7.43 11.10 -5.70
N ILE A 3 -7.96 12.02 -4.90
CA ILE A 3 -7.16 13.04 -4.22
C ILE A 3 -6.55 12.50 -2.92
N ALA A 4 -5.29 12.83 -2.67
CA ALA A 4 -4.65 12.65 -1.38
C ALA A 4 -3.55 13.69 -1.17
N GLY A 5 -3.48 14.28 0.03
CA GLY A 5 -2.44 15.23 0.41
C GLY A 5 -2.89 16.68 0.51
N LEU A 6 -4.19 16.99 0.46
CA LEU A 6 -4.67 18.37 0.67
C LEU A 6 -4.20 19.00 1.99
N PRO A 7 -4.13 18.26 3.13
CA PRO A 7 -3.57 18.82 4.36
C PRO A 7 -2.09 19.21 4.25
N LEU A 8 -1.32 18.58 3.36
CA LEU A 8 0.09 18.92 3.12
C LEU A 8 0.23 20.19 2.29
N VAL A 9 -0.69 20.42 1.35
CA VAL A 9 -0.79 21.71 0.63
C VAL A 9 -1.03 22.82 1.64
N ALA A 10 -2.02 22.65 2.51
CA ALA A 10 -2.33 23.62 3.55
C ALA A 10 -1.14 23.86 4.50
N ALA A 11 -0.48 22.80 4.96
CA ALA A 11 0.69 22.90 5.82
C ALA A 11 1.88 23.60 5.14
N THR A 12 2.08 23.38 3.83
CA THR A 12 3.15 24.03 3.07
C THR A 12 2.96 25.54 3.07
N PHE A 13 1.75 25.99 2.76
CA PHE A 13 1.43 27.41 2.69
C PHE A 13 1.41 28.07 4.07
N ALA A 14 0.78 27.45 5.06
CA ALA A 14 0.75 27.96 6.44
C ALA A 14 2.15 28.12 7.06
N LYS A 15 3.17 27.39 6.58
CA LYS A 15 4.57 27.57 7.00
C LYS A 15 5.25 28.78 6.40
N LEU A 16 4.77 29.29 5.26
CA LEU A 16 5.36 30.44 4.56
C LEU A 16 4.74 31.77 4.99
N ALA A 17 3.43 31.80 5.23
CA ALA A 17 2.73 32.98 5.71
C ALA A 17 1.56 32.57 6.62
N PRO A 18 1.56 32.95 7.91
CA PRO A 18 0.48 32.64 8.85
C PRO A 18 -0.88 33.24 8.47
N GLU A 19 -0.89 34.31 7.69
CA GLU A 19 -2.09 35.02 7.21
C GLU A 19 -2.77 34.38 6.00
N ILE A 20 -2.31 33.21 5.55
CA ILE A 20 -2.92 32.50 4.42
C ILE A 20 -4.29 31.94 4.83
N ASP A 21 -5.30 32.26 4.02
CA ASP A 21 -6.64 31.69 4.10
C ASP A 21 -6.77 30.51 3.13
N ILE A 22 -7.46 29.45 3.57
CA ILE A 22 -7.56 28.18 2.84
C ILE A 22 -8.99 27.68 2.90
N ALA A 23 -9.61 27.54 1.72
CA ALA A 23 -10.90 26.89 1.55
C ALA A 23 -10.70 25.55 0.82
N ALA A 24 -10.90 24.43 1.51
CA ALA A 24 -10.86 23.10 0.88
C ALA A 24 -12.22 22.78 0.24
N ASN A 25 -12.23 22.60 -1.08
CA ASN A 25 -13.45 22.26 -1.84
C ASN A 25 -13.62 20.75 -2.00
N MET A 26 -12.55 20.00 -1.76
CA MET A 26 -12.50 18.54 -1.80
C MET A 26 -11.89 17.96 -0.53
N ARG A 27 -12.05 16.64 -0.34
CA ARG A 27 -11.41 15.88 0.73
C ARG A 27 -10.52 14.78 0.17
N ASP A 28 -9.49 14.42 0.93
CA ASP A 28 -8.68 13.25 0.61
C ASP A 28 -9.54 11.97 0.55
N GLY A 29 -9.26 11.12 -0.42
CA GLY A 29 -10.04 9.94 -0.78
C GLY A 29 -11.21 10.20 -1.74
N ALA A 30 -11.50 11.46 -2.10
CA ALA A 30 -12.52 11.77 -3.08
C ALA A 30 -12.04 11.52 -4.52
N SER A 31 -12.92 10.93 -5.34
CA SER A 31 -12.73 10.84 -6.79
C SER A 31 -13.05 12.17 -7.45
N VAL A 32 -12.20 12.60 -8.39
CA VAL A 32 -12.33 13.87 -9.12
C VAL A 32 -12.18 13.68 -10.63
N ALA A 33 -12.86 14.56 -11.39
CA ALA A 33 -12.68 14.69 -12.83
C ALA A 33 -11.58 15.72 -13.15
N ALA A 34 -11.15 15.78 -14.41
CA ALA A 34 -10.25 16.85 -14.86
C ALA A 34 -10.89 18.23 -14.62
N LYS A 35 -10.05 19.22 -14.29
CA LYS A 35 -10.47 20.60 -13.98
C LYS A 35 -11.38 20.76 -12.76
N THR A 36 -11.46 19.76 -11.89
CA THR A 36 -12.14 19.90 -10.59
C THR A 36 -11.32 20.84 -9.71
N GLU A 37 -11.95 21.88 -9.17
CA GLU A 37 -11.33 22.74 -8.18
C GLU A 37 -11.16 21.98 -6.85
N LEU A 38 -9.94 21.88 -6.35
CA LEU A 38 -9.62 21.07 -5.17
C LEU A 38 -9.62 21.89 -3.88
N MET A 39 -9.09 23.11 -3.97
CA MET A 39 -8.83 24.01 -2.86
C MET A 39 -8.58 25.41 -3.41
N THR A 40 -9.07 26.42 -2.70
CA THR A 40 -8.75 27.82 -2.91
C THR A 40 -7.79 28.27 -1.81
N VAL A 41 -6.72 29.00 -2.18
CA VAL A 41 -5.72 29.52 -1.24
C VAL A 41 -5.56 31.02 -1.50
N SER A 42 -5.67 31.83 -0.46
CA SER A 42 -5.58 33.30 -0.56
C SER A 42 -4.53 33.83 0.42
N GLY A 43 -3.68 34.74 -0.05
CA GLY A 43 -2.64 35.34 0.79
C GLY A 43 -1.57 36.06 -0.01
N PRO A 44 -0.42 36.40 0.61
CA PRO A 44 0.64 37.15 -0.05
C PRO A 44 1.17 36.41 -1.29
N ALA A 45 1.19 37.09 -2.44
CA ALA A 45 1.62 36.50 -3.71
C ALA A 45 3.02 35.85 -3.63
N ARG A 46 3.95 36.45 -2.86
CA ARG A 46 5.29 35.88 -2.63
C ARG A 46 5.23 34.50 -1.97
N ALA A 47 4.32 34.29 -1.00
CA ALA A 47 4.16 33.02 -0.33
C ALA A 47 3.49 31.99 -1.25
N MET A 48 2.50 32.41 -2.05
CA MET A 48 1.87 31.55 -3.07
C MET A 48 2.91 30.98 -4.04
N LEU A 49 3.70 31.86 -4.67
CA LEU A 49 4.71 31.48 -5.65
C LEU A 49 5.86 30.65 -5.04
N ALA A 50 6.24 30.92 -3.79
CA ALA A 50 7.29 30.16 -3.10
C ALA A 50 6.85 28.75 -2.70
N GLY A 51 5.57 28.57 -2.32
CA GLY A 51 5.03 27.28 -1.86
C GLY A 51 4.52 26.37 -2.97
N GLU A 52 4.13 26.95 -4.12
CA GLU A 52 3.45 26.27 -5.23
C GLU A 52 4.09 24.91 -5.57
N ARG A 53 5.37 24.90 -5.95
CA ARG A 53 5.99 23.68 -6.48
C ARG A 53 6.07 22.57 -5.45
N THR A 54 6.36 22.91 -4.20
CA THR A 54 6.41 21.93 -3.10
C THR A 54 5.03 21.35 -2.84
N ALA A 55 4.00 22.20 -2.78
CA ALA A 55 2.62 21.79 -2.58
C ALA A 55 2.12 20.85 -3.71
N LEU A 56 2.32 21.24 -4.97
CA LEU A 56 1.91 20.45 -6.13
C LEU A 56 2.68 19.12 -6.25
N ASN A 57 3.98 19.11 -5.95
CA ASN A 57 4.79 17.88 -5.96
C ASN A 57 4.25 16.85 -4.96
N LEU A 58 3.94 17.28 -3.73
CA LEU A 58 3.35 16.42 -2.70
C LEU A 58 1.94 15.96 -3.10
N LEU A 59 1.07 16.89 -3.48
CA LEU A 59 -0.32 16.59 -3.82
C LEU A 59 -0.41 15.63 -5.01
N GLY A 60 0.30 15.92 -6.10
CA GLY A 60 0.28 15.08 -7.29
C GLY A 60 0.86 13.69 -7.04
N ARG A 61 1.87 13.57 -6.16
CA ARG A 61 2.51 12.28 -5.84
C ARG A 61 1.57 11.40 -5.05
N LEU A 62 0.99 11.96 -3.99
CA LEU A 62 0.08 11.22 -3.13
C LEU A 62 -1.24 10.92 -3.84
N SER A 63 -1.78 11.87 -4.60
CA SER A 63 -2.97 11.64 -5.43
C SER A 63 -2.70 10.60 -6.54
N GLY A 64 -1.48 10.54 -7.07
CA GLY A 64 -1.03 9.48 -7.98
C GLY A 64 -1.09 8.09 -7.35
N VAL A 65 -0.53 7.94 -6.15
CA VAL A 65 -0.59 6.70 -5.34
C VAL A 65 -2.03 6.31 -4.99
N ALA A 66 -2.85 7.27 -4.57
CA ALA A 66 -4.26 7.03 -4.25
C ALA A 66 -5.05 6.59 -5.49
N THR A 67 -4.82 7.24 -6.64
CA THR A 67 -5.45 6.89 -7.92
C THR A 67 -5.04 5.48 -8.36
N ALA A 68 -3.74 5.16 -8.33
CA ALA A 68 -3.24 3.84 -8.69
C ALA A 68 -3.83 2.74 -7.78
N THR A 69 -3.90 3.00 -6.47
CA THR A 69 -4.49 2.09 -5.49
C THR A 69 -5.98 1.89 -5.77
N HIS A 70 -6.73 2.97 -6.03
CA HIS A 70 -8.15 2.90 -6.34
C HIS A 70 -8.45 2.06 -7.57
N GLU A 71 -7.61 2.15 -8.61
CA GLU A 71 -7.73 1.30 -9.79
C GLU A 71 -7.53 -0.18 -9.47
N PHE A 72 -6.56 -0.52 -8.62
CA PHE A 72 -6.37 -1.90 -8.15
C PHE A 72 -7.59 -2.40 -7.36
N VAL A 73 -8.10 -1.58 -6.43
CA VAL A 73 -9.29 -1.90 -5.62
C VAL A 73 -10.52 -2.14 -6.51
N ARG A 74 -10.72 -1.28 -7.51
CA ARG A 74 -11.82 -1.42 -8.47
C ARG A 74 -11.76 -2.74 -9.23
N ARG A 75 -10.56 -3.18 -9.64
CA ARG A 75 -10.35 -4.43 -10.38
C ARG A 75 -10.65 -5.70 -9.57
N VAL A 76 -10.62 -5.62 -8.24
CA VAL A 76 -10.88 -6.77 -7.35
C VAL A 76 -12.26 -6.70 -6.69
N THR A 77 -13.09 -5.72 -7.06
CA THR A 77 -14.45 -5.58 -6.55
C THR A 77 -15.26 -6.85 -6.84
N GLY A 78 -16.04 -7.31 -5.85
CA GLY A 78 -16.79 -8.57 -5.92
C GLY A 78 -15.99 -9.80 -5.48
N THR A 79 -14.72 -9.64 -5.09
CA THR A 79 -13.92 -10.68 -4.43
C THR A 79 -13.67 -10.31 -2.96
N ARG A 80 -13.10 -11.24 -2.18
CA ARG A 80 -12.68 -10.97 -0.80
C ARG A 80 -11.31 -10.29 -0.67
N ALA A 81 -10.57 -10.20 -1.77
CA ALA A 81 -9.19 -9.75 -1.78
C ALA A 81 -9.08 -8.26 -1.40
N ARG A 82 -8.13 -7.94 -0.52
CA ARG A 82 -7.79 -6.57 -0.11
C ARG A 82 -6.44 -6.18 -0.68
N ILE A 83 -6.37 -4.99 -1.27
CA ILE A 83 -5.13 -4.45 -1.86
C ILE A 83 -4.26 -3.85 -0.76
N CYS A 84 -3.00 -4.28 -0.67
CA CYS A 84 -2.04 -3.76 0.30
C CYS A 84 -0.81 -3.12 -0.34
N CYS A 85 -0.27 -2.09 0.30
CA CYS A 85 1.04 -1.54 -0.04
C CYS A 85 2.20 -2.39 0.52
N THR A 86 3.44 -2.02 0.18
CA THR A 86 4.64 -2.72 0.68
C THR A 86 5.59 -1.74 1.40
N ARG A 87 6.83 -2.17 1.65
CA ARG A 87 7.94 -1.30 2.08
C ARG A 87 8.76 -0.72 0.92
N LYS A 88 8.39 -1.03 -0.33
CA LYS A 88 8.97 -0.45 -1.55
C LYS A 88 8.37 0.95 -1.77
N THR A 89 8.72 1.87 -0.89
CA THR A 89 8.22 3.25 -0.83
C THR A 89 9.34 4.23 -1.13
N THR A 90 9.01 5.45 -1.53
CA THR A 90 10.00 6.51 -1.71
C THR A 90 10.70 6.80 -0.37
N PRO A 91 12.04 6.90 -0.34
CA PRO A 91 12.78 7.27 0.87
C PRO A 91 12.23 8.56 1.49
N GLY A 92 12.00 8.57 2.81
CA GLY A 92 11.45 9.72 3.54
C GLY A 92 9.93 9.90 3.44
N LEU A 93 9.24 9.30 2.46
CA LEU A 93 7.81 9.53 2.23
C LEU A 93 6.90 8.36 2.63
N ARG A 94 7.43 7.31 3.27
CA ARG A 94 6.66 6.09 3.59
C ARG A 94 5.33 6.37 4.29
N ALA A 95 5.33 7.24 5.29
CA ALA A 95 4.11 7.59 6.04
C ALA A 95 3.05 8.18 5.11
N LEU A 96 3.45 9.11 4.25
CA LEU A 96 2.58 9.81 3.34
C LEU A 96 2.07 8.90 2.22
N GLU A 97 2.93 8.05 1.65
CA GLU A 97 2.52 7.09 0.62
C GLU A 97 1.56 6.02 1.18
N LYS A 98 1.80 5.52 2.39
CA LYS A 98 0.86 4.60 3.06
C LYS A 98 -0.46 5.30 3.40
N TYR A 99 -0.44 6.57 3.76
CA TYR A 99 -1.66 7.37 3.89
C TYR A 99 -2.42 7.50 2.56
N ALA A 100 -1.72 7.78 1.46
CA ALA A 100 -2.33 7.85 0.13
C ALA A 100 -2.94 6.51 -0.32
N VAL A 101 -2.30 5.38 0.00
CA VAL A 101 -2.86 4.03 -0.22
C VAL A 101 -4.21 3.89 0.50
N ARG A 102 -4.32 4.35 1.76
CA ARG A 102 -5.59 4.34 2.49
C ARG A 102 -6.64 5.24 1.84
N CYS A 103 -6.24 6.42 1.34
CA CYS A 103 -7.14 7.31 0.59
C CYS A 103 -7.68 6.65 -0.69
N GLY A 104 -6.86 5.85 -1.38
CA GLY A 104 -7.28 5.06 -2.54
C GLY A 104 -8.16 3.84 -2.21
N GLY A 105 -8.46 3.58 -0.94
CA GLY A 105 -9.24 2.42 -0.49
C GLY A 105 -8.43 1.15 -0.28
N GLY A 106 -7.10 1.22 -0.35
CA GLY A 106 -6.20 0.12 -0.02
C GLY A 106 -5.95 -0.02 1.49
N PHE A 107 -5.14 -1.00 1.85
CA PHE A 107 -4.75 -1.34 3.21
C PHE A 107 -3.24 -1.21 3.38
N ASN A 108 -2.83 -0.98 4.63
CA ASN A 108 -1.43 -0.94 4.98
C ASN A 108 -0.96 -2.33 5.38
N HIS A 109 0.04 -2.86 4.65
CA HIS A 109 0.95 -3.85 5.23
C HIS A 109 1.80 -3.19 6.32
N ARG A 110 2.66 -3.95 6.99
CA ARG A 110 3.58 -3.46 8.02
C ARG A 110 4.33 -2.20 7.55
N PHE A 111 4.50 -1.27 8.47
CA PHE A 111 5.19 0.00 8.28
C PHE A 111 6.71 -0.20 8.22
N GLY A 112 7.25 -1.06 9.08
CA GLY A 112 8.68 -1.17 9.35
C GLY A 112 9.16 -2.61 9.43
N ARG A 113 10.28 -2.81 10.12
CA ARG A 113 10.75 -4.15 10.52
C ARG A 113 10.43 -4.44 11.99
N ASP A 114 9.92 -3.42 12.68
CA ASP A 114 9.66 -3.31 14.11
C ASP A 114 8.20 -3.64 14.49
N ASP A 115 7.28 -3.68 13.52
CA ASP A 115 5.85 -3.83 13.77
C ASP A 115 5.23 -5.18 13.35
N ALA A 116 5.93 -5.96 12.51
CA ALA A 116 5.58 -7.35 12.21
C ALA A 116 6.78 -8.13 11.65
N MET A 117 6.83 -9.44 11.90
CA MET A 117 7.84 -10.33 11.33
C MET A 117 7.37 -10.83 9.96
N LEU A 118 8.24 -10.71 8.95
CA LEU A 118 8.06 -11.33 7.64
C LEU A 118 9.31 -12.14 7.34
N ILE A 119 9.15 -13.45 7.45
CA ILE A 119 10.16 -14.45 7.15
C ILE A 119 10.23 -14.59 5.63
N LYS A 120 11.45 -14.64 5.11
CA LYS A 120 11.78 -14.77 3.67
C LYS A 120 12.76 -15.92 3.48
N ASP A 121 12.98 -16.31 2.24
CA ASP A 121 14.01 -17.25 1.77
C ASP A 121 15.34 -17.20 2.56
N ASN A 122 15.91 -16.02 2.73
CA ASN A 122 17.19 -15.81 3.40
C ASN A 122 17.13 -16.17 4.89
N HIS A 123 16.00 -15.91 5.55
CA HIS A 123 15.80 -16.26 6.95
C HIS A 123 15.67 -17.78 7.12
N ILE A 124 14.97 -18.45 6.18
CA ILE A 124 14.84 -19.91 6.15
C ILE A 124 16.23 -20.53 5.95
N ALA A 125 17.03 -20.01 5.00
CA ALA A 125 18.39 -20.47 4.75
C ALA A 125 19.30 -20.36 5.99
N VAL A 126 19.23 -19.24 6.71
CA VAL A 126 20.01 -19.03 7.95
C VAL A 126 19.53 -19.93 9.10
N ALA A 127 18.23 -20.21 9.18
CA ALA A 127 17.67 -21.06 10.22
C ALA A 127 17.75 -22.57 9.89
N GLY A 128 18.00 -22.92 8.62
CA GLY A 128 18.12 -24.28 8.11
C GLY A 128 16.81 -24.97 7.73
N SER A 129 15.64 -24.50 8.19
CA SER A 129 14.33 -25.08 7.87
C SER A 129 13.18 -24.11 8.15
N ILE A 130 11.99 -24.38 7.57
CA ILE A 130 10.78 -23.61 7.86
C ILE A 130 10.35 -23.81 9.32
N ARG A 131 10.39 -25.05 9.82
CA ARG A 131 10.15 -25.34 11.24
C ARG A 131 11.08 -24.51 12.15
N GLY A 132 12.38 -24.59 11.91
CA GLY A 132 13.38 -23.92 12.74
C GLY A 132 13.23 -22.40 12.75
N VAL A 133 12.93 -21.78 11.60
CA VAL A 133 12.72 -20.32 11.55
C VAL A 133 11.43 -19.89 12.24
N LEU A 134 10.35 -20.66 12.11
CA LEU A 134 9.05 -20.36 12.73
C LEU A 134 9.11 -20.52 14.25
N GLU A 135 9.76 -21.57 14.76
CA GLU A 135 9.95 -21.78 16.20
C GLU A 135 10.79 -20.66 16.83
N ARG A 136 11.88 -20.26 16.17
CA ARG A 136 12.71 -19.12 16.61
C ARG A 136 11.93 -17.80 16.57
N ALA A 137 11.20 -17.55 15.49
CA ALA A 137 10.37 -16.35 15.37
C ALA A 137 9.30 -16.31 16.46
N LYS A 138 8.62 -17.44 16.73
CA LYS A 138 7.59 -17.52 17.76
C LYS A 138 8.14 -17.33 19.17
N GLY A 139 9.33 -17.86 19.46
CA GLY A 139 10.01 -17.65 20.75
C GLY A 139 10.48 -16.21 20.98
N ALA A 140 10.79 -15.47 19.90
CA ALA A 140 11.23 -14.07 19.98
C ALA A 140 10.08 -13.04 19.86
N ALA A 141 8.95 -13.43 19.25
CA ALA A 141 7.83 -12.52 19.02
C ALA A 141 7.13 -12.15 20.33
N GLY A 142 6.90 -10.84 20.52
CA GLY A 142 5.99 -10.36 21.56
C GLY A 142 4.54 -10.78 21.26
N HIS A 143 3.70 -10.85 22.29
CA HIS A 143 2.32 -11.33 22.19
C HIS A 143 1.42 -10.56 21.20
N LEU A 144 1.82 -9.36 20.76
CA LEU A 144 1.10 -8.54 19.76
C LEU A 144 1.75 -8.56 18.37
N VAL A 145 2.89 -9.23 18.19
CA VAL A 145 3.64 -9.24 16.93
C VAL A 145 3.20 -10.42 16.07
N LYS A 146 2.69 -10.13 14.88
CA LYS A 146 2.29 -11.15 13.89
C LYS A 146 3.49 -11.68 13.10
N ILE A 147 3.45 -12.96 12.76
CA ILE A 147 4.47 -13.66 11.98
C ILE A 147 3.89 -14.06 10.63
N GLU A 148 4.39 -13.45 9.57
CA GLU A 148 4.12 -13.83 8.18
C GLU A 148 5.34 -14.57 7.61
N ILE A 149 5.11 -15.57 6.77
CA ILE A 149 6.18 -16.28 6.05
C ILE A 149 5.91 -16.32 4.55
N GLU A 150 6.95 -16.05 3.77
CA GLU A 150 6.95 -16.14 2.32
C GLU A 150 7.28 -17.55 1.85
N VAL A 151 6.48 -18.06 0.90
CA VAL A 151 6.68 -19.36 0.25
C VAL A 151 6.47 -19.24 -1.27
N ASP A 152 7.24 -20.03 -2.02
CA ASP A 152 7.26 -20.07 -3.49
C ASP A 152 6.74 -21.40 -4.05
N THR A 153 6.51 -22.42 -3.21
CA THR A 153 5.92 -23.72 -3.62
C THR A 153 4.84 -24.22 -2.67
N LEU A 154 3.97 -25.12 -3.16
CA LEU A 154 2.91 -25.74 -2.36
C LEU A 154 3.49 -26.71 -1.31
N GLU A 155 4.66 -27.29 -1.56
CA GLU A 155 5.37 -28.15 -0.61
C GLU A 155 5.82 -27.35 0.61
N ARG A 156 6.37 -26.15 0.40
CA ARG A 156 6.73 -25.24 1.49
C ARG A 156 5.49 -24.74 2.24
N LEU A 157 4.40 -24.44 1.54
CA LEU A 157 3.13 -24.11 2.17
C LEU A 157 2.62 -25.25 3.07
N ARG A 158 2.74 -26.50 2.63
CA ARG A 158 2.39 -27.68 3.44
C ARG A 158 3.24 -27.75 4.70
N GLU A 159 4.55 -27.53 4.60
CA GLU A 159 5.43 -27.51 5.79
C GLU A 159 5.01 -26.40 6.77
N VAL A 160 4.65 -25.21 6.29
CA VAL A 160 4.13 -24.13 7.14
C VAL A 160 2.84 -24.55 7.86
N LEU A 161 1.92 -25.21 7.13
CA LEU A 161 0.66 -25.72 7.69
C LEU A 161 0.88 -26.79 8.76
N ASP A 162 1.85 -27.68 8.55
CA ASP A 162 2.20 -28.76 9.48
C ASP A 162 2.87 -28.22 10.76
N VAL A 163 3.63 -27.13 10.64
CA VAL A 163 4.25 -26.45 11.80
C VAL A 163 3.21 -25.66 12.59
N GLY A 164 2.30 -24.96 11.91
CA GLY A 164 1.15 -24.28 12.55
C GLY A 164 1.50 -23.05 13.40
N LEU A 165 2.67 -22.42 13.20
CA LEU A 165 3.15 -21.28 13.99
C LEU A 165 3.06 -19.92 13.28
N ALA A 166 2.77 -19.90 11.97
CA ALA A 166 2.60 -18.67 11.19
C ALA A 166 1.20 -18.08 11.39
N ASP A 167 1.10 -16.76 11.43
CA ASP A 167 -0.17 -16.02 11.48
C ASP A 167 -0.73 -15.70 10.08
N ALA A 168 0.12 -15.66 9.06
CA ALA A 168 -0.21 -15.41 7.66
C ALA A 168 0.86 -16.00 6.73
N VAL A 169 0.51 -16.21 5.46
CA VAL A 169 1.44 -16.70 4.43
C VAL A 169 1.38 -15.84 3.18
N LEU A 170 2.55 -15.47 2.67
CA LEU A 170 2.72 -14.77 1.41
C LEU A 170 3.14 -15.76 0.31
N LEU A 171 2.34 -15.84 -0.74
CA LEU A 171 2.57 -16.64 -1.94
C LEU A 171 3.36 -15.81 -2.95
N ASP A 172 4.66 -16.09 -3.10
CA ASP A 172 5.55 -15.32 -3.97
C ASP A 172 5.58 -15.87 -5.39
N ASN A 173 5.23 -15.03 -6.36
CA ASN A 173 5.30 -15.29 -7.81
C ASN A 173 4.61 -16.60 -8.27
N MET A 174 3.61 -17.09 -7.54
CA MET A 174 2.82 -18.25 -7.96
C MET A 174 1.81 -17.88 -9.05
N ASP A 175 1.53 -18.82 -9.97
CA ASP A 175 0.45 -18.66 -10.93
C ASP A 175 -0.94 -18.84 -10.29
N ALA A 176 -1.99 -18.42 -11.00
CA ALA A 176 -3.36 -18.46 -10.48
C ALA A 176 -3.86 -19.89 -10.19
N ALA A 177 -3.39 -20.90 -10.93
CA ALA A 177 -3.78 -22.28 -10.70
C ALA A 177 -3.18 -22.83 -9.40
N THR A 178 -1.92 -22.48 -9.13
CA THR A 178 -1.20 -22.82 -7.90
C THR A 178 -1.79 -22.08 -6.71
N MET A 179 -2.13 -20.80 -6.84
CA MET A 179 -2.80 -20.03 -5.80
C MET A 179 -4.17 -20.61 -5.41
N ARG A 180 -4.98 -21.10 -6.37
CA ARG A 180 -6.25 -21.78 -6.06
C ARG A 180 -6.03 -23.02 -5.19
N LYS A 181 -5.05 -23.84 -5.53
CA LYS A 181 -4.66 -25.02 -4.71
C LYS A 181 -4.18 -24.60 -3.32
N ALA A 182 -3.40 -23.52 -3.22
CA ALA A 182 -2.95 -22.98 -1.94
C ALA A 182 -4.13 -22.56 -1.05
N VAL A 183 -5.12 -21.84 -1.62
CA VAL A 183 -6.34 -21.44 -0.92
C VAL A 183 -7.12 -22.65 -0.41
N GLU A 184 -7.29 -23.68 -1.24
CA GLU A 184 -7.94 -24.95 -0.85
C GLU A 184 -7.15 -25.66 0.27
N MET A 185 -5.83 -25.75 0.15
CA MET A 185 -4.96 -26.38 1.16
C MET A 185 -5.02 -25.69 2.52
N VAL A 186 -5.10 -24.36 2.54
CA VAL A 186 -5.14 -23.58 3.79
C VAL A 186 -6.51 -23.66 4.46
N GLY A 187 -7.60 -23.73 3.68
CA GLY A 187 -8.95 -23.92 4.22
C GLY A 187 -9.36 -22.88 5.26
N GLY A 188 -8.87 -21.64 5.14
CA GLY A 188 -9.19 -20.54 6.06
C GLY A 188 -8.47 -20.54 7.41
N ARG A 189 -7.44 -21.38 7.62
CA ARG A 189 -6.66 -21.41 8.87
C ARG A 189 -5.92 -20.09 9.18
N PHE A 190 -5.44 -19.41 8.14
CA PHE A 190 -4.81 -18.10 8.22
C PHE A 190 -4.98 -17.34 6.90
N PRO A 191 -4.79 -16.01 6.88
CA PRO A 191 -4.86 -15.22 5.65
C PRO A 191 -3.75 -15.58 4.66
N LEU A 192 -4.10 -15.58 3.38
CA LEU A 192 -3.15 -15.69 2.28
C LEU A 192 -2.97 -14.35 1.56
N GLU A 193 -1.71 -13.97 1.35
CA GLU A 193 -1.31 -12.80 0.57
C GLU A 193 -0.67 -13.25 -0.75
N ALA A 194 -1.13 -12.73 -1.89
CA ALA A 194 -0.42 -12.87 -3.17
C ALA A 194 0.54 -11.70 -3.38
N SER A 195 1.76 -11.99 -3.80
CA SER A 195 2.79 -10.99 -4.10
C SER A 195 3.69 -11.43 -5.26
N GLY A 196 4.35 -10.46 -5.89
CA GLY A 196 5.25 -10.69 -7.01
C GLY A 196 4.56 -10.49 -8.37
N GLY A 197 5.14 -9.65 -9.23
CA GLY A 197 4.64 -9.42 -10.60
C GLY A 197 3.20 -8.91 -10.74
N ILE A 198 2.58 -8.38 -9.68
CA ILE A 198 1.17 -7.94 -9.71
C ILE A 198 1.00 -6.70 -10.58
N THR A 199 0.15 -6.79 -11.60
CA THR A 199 -0.20 -5.70 -12.52
C THR A 199 -1.71 -5.48 -12.56
N LEU A 200 -2.16 -4.36 -13.13
CA LEU A 200 -3.59 -4.12 -13.40
C LEU A 200 -4.23 -5.19 -14.31
N GLY A 201 -3.43 -5.82 -15.18
CA GLY A 201 -3.89 -6.89 -16.07
C GLY A 201 -4.10 -8.22 -15.35
N THR A 202 -3.24 -8.54 -14.39
CA THR A 202 -3.25 -9.86 -13.70
C THR A 202 -4.10 -9.85 -12.43
N ILE A 203 -4.27 -8.70 -11.78
CA ILE A 203 -4.85 -8.62 -10.43
C ILE A 203 -6.26 -9.20 -10.31
N ALA A 204 -7.11 -9.05 -11.33
CA ALA A 204 -8.49 -9.55 -11.30
C ALA A 204 -8.54 -11.09 -11.29
N GLU A 205 -7.63 -11.74 -12.03
CA GLU A 205 -7.52 -13.21 -12.01
C GLU A 205 -6.98 -13.69 -10.67
N ILE A 206 -5.96 -13.01 -10.14
CA ILE A 206 -5.36 -13.32 -8.84
C ILE A 206 -6.41 -13.20 -7.73
N ALA A 207 -7.21 -12.14 -7.72
CA ALA A 207 -8.27 -11.95 -6.73
C ALA A 207 -9.33 -13.06 -6.77
N LYS A 208 -9.65 -13.58 -7.96
CA LYS A 208 -10.60 -14.71 -8.15
C LYS A 208 -10.06 -16.05 -7.64
N THR A 209 -8.76 -16.17 -7.36
CA THR A 209 -8.20 -17.38 -6.74
C THR A 209 -8.71 -17.58 -5.31
N GLY A 210 -9.18 -16.51 -4.67
CA GLY A 210 -9.65 -16.53 -3.30
C GLY A 210 -8.57 -16.16 -2.28
N VAL A 211 -7.44 -15.57 -2.65
CA VAL A 211 -6.52 -14.97 -1.66
C VAL A 211 -7.19 -13.83 -0.87
N ASP A 212 -6.74 -13.60 0.35
CA ASP A 212 -7.29 -12.58 1.25
C ASP A 212 -6.68 -11.20 0.99
N TYR A 213 -5.39 -11.19 0.65
CA TYR A 213 -4.63 -9.98 0.38
C TYR A 213 -3.87 -10.10 -0.95
N ILE A 214 -3.67 -8.96 -1.60
CA ILE A 214 -2.77 -8.84 -2.74
C ILE A 214 -1.90 -7.62 -2.49
N SER A 215 -0.60 -7.80 -2.36
CA SER A 215 0.33 -6.68 -2.20
C SER A 215 1.03 -6.32 -3.49
N SER A 216 1.17 -5.02 -3.73
CA SER A 216 1.93 -4.51 -4.86
C SER A 216 2.82 -3.35 -4.42
N GLY A 217 4.10 -3.42 -4.79
CA GLY A 217 5.00 -2.28 -4.67
C GLY A 217 4.69 -1.19 -5.69
N TRP A 218 4.11 -1.57 -6.85
CA TRP A 218 3.95 -0.66 -7.98
C TRP A 218 3.06 0.54 -7.63
N ILE A 219 2.01 0.33 -6.83
CA ILE A 219 1.10 1.40 -6.36
C ILE A 219 1.80 2.46 -5.50
N THR A 220 3.02 2.19 -5.00
CA THR A 220 3.88 3.18 -4.36
C THR A 220 5.05 3.55 -5.26
N HIS A 221 6.06 2.69 -5.43
CA HIS A 221 7.33 3.08 -6.09
C HIS A 221 7.22 3.47 -7.57
N SER A 222 6.12 3.12 -8.25
CA SER A 222 5.93 3.38 -9.69
C SER A 222 4.58 4.00 -10.04
N ALA A 223 3.81 4.45 -9.05
CA ALA A 223 2.55 5.14 -9.32
C ALA A 223 2.79 6.43 -10.11
N PRO A 224 2.08 6.64 -11.24
CA PRO A 224 2.16 7.88 -11.99
C PRO A 224 1.71 9.07 -11.14
N GLN A 225 2.36 10.22 -11.32
CA GLN A 225 1.92 11.48 -10.74
C GLN A 225 0.51 11.82 -11.25
N LEU A 226 -0.39 12.28 -10.37
CA LEU A 226 -1.61 12.93 -10.82
C LEU A 226 -1.29 14.38 -11.19
N ASP A 227 -1.66 14.78 -12.41
CA ASP A 227 -1.45 16.15 -12.88
C ASP A 227 -2.37 17.12 -12.12
N VAL A 228 -1.76 18.11 -11.48
CA VAL A 228 -2.40 19.14 -10.66
C VAL A 228 -1.70 20.46 -10.89
N ALA A 229 -2.48 21.54 -10.97
CA ALA A 229 -1.99 22.89 -11.20
C ALA A 229 -2.54 23.87 -10.16
N LEU A 230 -1.84 24.98 -9.99
CA LEU A 230 -2.31 26.14 -9.24
C LEU A 230 -2.49 27.29 -10.25
N ASP A 231 -3.72 27.72 -10.47
CA ASP A 231 -4.04 28.89 -11.29
C ASP A 231 -4.22 30.11 -10.38
N ILE A 232 -3.74 31.28 -10.80
CA ILE A 232 -3.80 32.51 -10.01
C ILE A 232 -4.84 33.45 -10.60
N GLU A 233 -5.78 33.87 -9.76
CA GLU A 233 -6.72 34.97 -10.03
C GLU A 233 -6.31 36.19 -9.18
N MET A 234 -6.42 37.40 -9.75
CA MET A 234 -6.03 38.68 -9.14
C MET A 234 -7.24 39.58 -8.88
#